data_AF-A0A3S1D737-F1
#
_entry.id   AF-A0A3S1D737-F1
#
_cell.length_a   1.000
_cell.length_b   1.000
_cell.length_c   1.000
_cell.angle_alpha   90.00
_cell.angle_beta   90.00
_cell.angle_gamma   90.00
#
_symmetry.space_group_name_H-M   'P 1'
#
loop_
_entity.id
_entity.type
_entity.pdbx_description
1 polymer ?
#
loop_
_entity_poly.entity_id
_entity_poly.type
_entity_poly.pdbx_seq_one_letter_code
_entity_poly.pdbx_strand_id
1 'polypeptide(L)'
;MFNTKQFDELAQMLFATLPSSLQNIENDIQQKFKEVLQATFTRMDLITRDEFDVQCKVLARTREKLEQLQKQVDDLLKTQKNKNQEP
;
A
#
# COMPACT_ATOMS: atom_id res chain seq x y z
N MET A 1 2.33 -4.61 -12.17
CA MET A 1 1.45 -3.89 -13.13
C MET A 1 0.00 -4.33 -12.93
N PHE A 2 -0.96 -3.40 -12.76
CA PHE A 2 -2.39 -3.73 -12.69
C PHE A 2 -2.84 -4.37 -14.01
N ASN A 3 -3.46 -5.55 -13.92
CA ASN A 3 -3.78 -6.36 -15.10
C ASN A 3 -5.30 -6.43 -15.31
N THR A 4 -5.77 -6.25 -16.55
CA THR A 4 -7.19 -6.33 -16.92
C THR A 4 -7.82 -7.68 -16.53
N LYS A 5 -7.03 -8.76 -16.54
CA LYS A 5 -7.49 -10.09 -16.08
C LYS A 5 -7.89 -10.13 -14.60
N GLN A 6 -7.17 -9.39 -13.74
CA GLN A 6 -7.48 -9.33 -12.30
C GLN A 6 -8.76 -8.55 -12.05
N PHE A 7 -9.05 -7.54 -12.86
CA PHE A 7 -10.33 -6.82 -12.82
C PHE A 7 -11.50 -7.71 -13.22
N ASP A 8 -11.31 -8.54 -14.24
CA ASP A 8 -12.33 -9.46 -14.71
C ASP A 8 -12.67 -10.51 -13.66
N GLU A 9 -11.65 -11.08 -13.01
CA GLU A 9 -11.81 -12.02 -11.89
C GLU A 9 -12.52 -11.38 -10.69
N LEU A 10 -12.12 -10.16 -10.30
CA LEU A 10 -12.79 -9.43 -9.21
C LEU A 10 -14.25 -9.10 -9.53
N ALA A 11 -14.53 -8.65 -10.75
CA ALA A 11 -15.89 -8.37 -11.19
C ALA A 11 -16.75 -9.65 -11.15
N GLN A 12 -16.19 -10.79 -11.57
CA GLN A 12 -16.89 -12.07 -11.55
C GLN A 12 -17.14 -12.57 -10.11
N MET A 13 -16.17 -12.43 -9.21
CA MET A 13 -16.35 -12.76 -7.79
C MET A 13 -17.42 -11.88 -7.14
N LEU A 14 -17.38 -10.57 -7.37
CA LEU A 14 -18.38 -9.64 -6.84
C LEU A 14 -19.77 -9.95 -7.38
N PHE A 15 -19.90 -10.24 -8.67
CA PHE A 15 -21.16 -10.65 -9.28
C PHE A 15 -21.69 -11.97 -8.70
N ALA A 16 -20.81 -12.95 -8.46
CA ALA A 16 -21.17 -14.23 -7.84
C ALA A 16 -21.63 -14.11 -6.38
N THR A 17 -21.21 -13.05 -5.66
CA THR A 17 -21.68 -12.76 -4.29
C THR A 17 -23.03 -12.04 -4.23
N LEU A 18 -23.56 -11.56 -5.36
CA LEU A 18 -24.87 -10.93 -5.40
C LEU A 18 -25.98 -11.97 -5.13
N PRO A 19 -27.09 -11.60 -4.48
CA PRO A 19 -28.26 -12.47 -4.34
C PRO A 19 -28.75 -12.97 -5.70
N SER A 20 -29.26 -14.20 -5.77
CA SER A 20 -29.75 -14.84 -7.00
C SER A 20 -30.87 -14.06 -7.71
N SER A 21 -31.60 -13.18 -6.99
CA SER A 21 -32.56 -12.23 -7.58
C SER A 21 -31.92 -11.17 -8.49
N LEU A 22 -30.63 -10.86 -8.30
CA LEU A 22 -29.86 -9.91 -9.10
C LEU A 22 -28.94 -10.59 -10.12
N GLN A 23 -28.61 -11.88 -9.92
CA GLN A 23 -27.77 -12.66 -10.84
C GLN A 23 -28.47 -12.92 -12.18
N ASN A 24 -29.80 -13.05 -12.19
CA ASN A 24 -30.61 -13.31 -13.39
C ASN A 24 -30.69 -12.12 -14.38
N ILE A 25 -29.93 -11.05 -14.17
CA ILE A 25 -29.85 -9.90 -15.07
C ILE A 25 -28.51 -10.00 -15.83
N GLU A 26 -28.46 -10.97 -16.74
CA GLU A 26 -27.25 -11.78 -16.95
C GLU A 26 -26.15 -11.16 -17.82
N ASN A 27 -26.33 -10.03 -18.51
CA ASN A 27 -25.27 -9.51 -19.39
C ASN A 27 -25.09 -7.98 -19.37
N ASP A 28 -26.16 -7.21 -19.58
CA ASP A 28 -26.04 -5.74 -19.64
C ASP A 28 -25.62 -5.12 -18.31
N ILE A 29 -26.09 -5.67 -17.18
CA ILE A 29 -25.69 -5.21 -15.86
C ILE A 29 -24.24 -5.62 -15.56
N GLN A 30 -23.80 -6.81 -15.96
CA GLN A 30 -22.43 -7.24 -15.72
C GLN A 30 -21.41 -6.30 -16.40
N GLN A 31 -21.67 -5.93 -17.66
CA GLN A 31 -20.83 -4.99 -18.39
C GLN A 31 -20.85 -3.59 -17.75
N LYS A 32 -22.03 -3.09 -17.36
CA LYS A 32 -22.15 -1.80 -16.67
C LYS A 32 -21.48 -1.80 -15.30
N PHE A 33 -21.55 -2.90 -14.57
CA PHE A 33 -20.91 -3.07 -13.27
C PHE A 33 -19.39 -3.05 -13.41
N LYS A 34 -18.85 -3.76 -14.40
CA LYS A 34 -17.42 -3.74 -14.74
C LYS A 34 -16.94 -2.33 -15.09
N GLU A 35 -17.68 -1.60 -15.91
CA GLU A 35 -17.38 -0.20 -16.27
C GLU A 35 -17.35 0.72 -15.04
N VAL A 36 -18.33 0.59 -14.13
CA VAL A 36 -18.40 1.39 -12.90
C VAL A 36 -17.25 1.06 -11.95
N LEU A 37 -16.92 -0.22 -11.78
CA LEU A 37 -15.77 -0.63 -10.96
C LEU A 37 -14.47 -0.08 -11.54
N GLN A 38 -14.25 -0.23 -12.85
CA GLN A 38 -13.05 0.29 -13.50
C GLN A 38 -12.95 1.82 -13.35
N ALA A 39 -14.05 2.56 -13.51
CA ALA A 39 -14.09 4.00 -13.32
C ALA A 39 -13.88 4.45 -11.86
N THR A 40 -14.24 3.59 -10.89
CA THR A 40 -14.04 3.86 -9.46
C THR A 40 -12.60 3.58 -9.04
N PHE A 41 -12.03 2.45 -9.46
CA PHE A 41 -10.64 2.10 -9.20
C PHE A 41 -9.66 3.05 -9.91
N THR A 42 -10.00 3.56 -11.10
CA THR A 42 -9.20 4.60 -11.78
C THR A 42 -9.23 5.94 -11.02
N ARG A 43 -10.32 6.21 -10.28
CA ARG A 43 -10.45 7.41 -9.42
C ARG A 43 -9.81 7.24 -8.05
N MET A 44 -9.46 6.02 -7.65
CA MET A 44 -8.65 5.79 -6.46
C MET A 44 -7.19 6.01 -6.85
N ASP A 45 -6.43 6.70 -5.99
CA ASP A 45 -4.97 6.88 -6.15
C ASP A 45 -4.24 5.55 -5.86
N LEU A 46 -4.51 4.53 -6.68
CA LEU A 46 -3.96 3.19 -6.54
C LEU A 46 -2.49 3.19 -6.94
N ILE A 47 -1.62 2.82 -6.01
CA ILE A 47 -0.23 2.53 -6.30
C ILE A 47 -0.08 1.05 -6.68
N THR A 48 0.83 0.76 -7.61
CA THR A 48 1.15 -0.62 -7.97
C THR A 48 1.85 -1.32 -6.81
N ARG A 49 1.78 -2.65 -6.78
CA ARG A 49 2.52 -3.44 -5.79
C ARG A 49 4.03 -3.19 -5.86
N ASP A 50 4.57 -3.01 -7.06
CA ASP A 50 5.99 -2.74 -7.26
C ASP A 50 6.39 -1.38 -6.64
N GLU A 51 5.56 -0.34 -6.82
CA GLU A 51 5.76 0.97 -6.19
C GLU A 51 5.65 0.90 -4.67
N PHE A 52 4.67 0.16 -4.14
CA PHE A 52 4.55 -0.09 -2.71
C PHE A 52 5.81 -0.75 -2.14
N ASP A 53 6.31 -1.80 -2.80
CA ASP A 53 7.50 -2.53 -2.37
C ASP A 53 8.75 -1.63 -2.40
N VAL A 54 8.87 -0.72 -3.37
CA VAL A 54 9.92 0.30 -3.38
C VAL A 54 9.80 1.23 -2.17
N GLN A 55 8.60 1.72 -1.86
CA GLN A 55 8.38 2.59 -0.69
C GLN A 55 8.73 1.87 0.63
N CYS A 56 8.39 0.58 0.76
CA CYS A 56 8.78 -0.22 1.92
C CYS A 56 10.31 -0.31 2.07
N LYS A 57 11.05 -0.47 0.97
CA LYS A 57 12.52 -0.49 1.00
C LYS A 57 13.10 0.86 1.40
N VAL A 58 12.54 1.96 0.89
CA VAL A 58 12.95 3.32 1.28
C VAL A 58 12.71 3.54 2.78
N LEU A 59 11.57 3.09 3.30
CA LEU A 59 11.23 3.18 4.72
C LEU A 59 12.20 2.36 5.59
N ALA A 60 12.52 1.13 5.19
CA ALA A 60 13.48 0.27 5.89
C ALA A 60 14.85 0.95 6.00
N ARG A 61 15.38 1.46 4.88
CA ARG A 61 16.65 2.19 4.85
C ARG A 61 16.62 3.46 5.71
N THR A 62 15.47 4.12 5.78
CA THR A 62 15.32 5.33 6.60
C THR A 62 15.34 4.98 8.09
N ARG A 63 14.71 3.87 8.50
CA ARG A 63 14.80 3.38 9.88
C ARG A 63 16.23 3.04 10.28
N GLU A 64 16.97 2.31 9.44
CA GLU A 64 18.38 1.99 9.71
C GLU A 64 19.23 3.24 9.91
N LYS A 65 19.06 4.26 9.05
CA LYS A 65 19.78 5.53 9.20
C LYS A 65 19.38 6.27 10.47
N LEU A 66 18.11 6.22 10.85
CA LEU A 66 17.60 6.86 12.07
C LEU A 66 18.20 6.20 13.31
N GLU A 67 18.25 4.87 13.36
CA GLU A 67 18.90 4.12 14.44
C GLU A 67 20.40 4.44 14.55
N GLN A 68 21.10 4.55 13.42
CA GLN A 68 22.51 4.95 13.41
C GLN A 68 22.71 6.36 13.96
N LEU A 69 21.89 7.31 13.53
CA LEU A 69 21.94 8.70 14.04
C LEU A 69 21.61 8.76 15.52
N GLN A 70 20.60 8.00 15.98
CA GLN A 70 20.25 7.92 17.40
C GLN A 70 21.44 7.42 18.23
N LYS A 71 22.12 6.37 17.77
CA LYS A 71 23.33 5.86 18.42
C LYS A 71 24.45 6.90 18.48
N GLN A 72 24.69 7.61 17.37
CA GLN A 72 25.70 8.67 17.34
C GLN A 72 25.39 9.78 18.33
N VAL A 73 24.12 10.21 18.42
CA VAL A 73 23.68 11.22 19.39
C VAL A 73 23.87 10.72 20.82
N ASP A 74 23.50 9.48 21.12
CA ASP A 74 23.67 8.90 22.46
C ASP A 74 25.15 8.82 22.86
N ASP A 75 26.04 8.43 21.95
CA ASP A 75 27.47 8.36 22.20
C ASP A 75 28.09 9.76 22.42
N LEU A 76 27.64 10.76 21.68
CA LEU A 76 28.02 12.16 21.89
C LEU A 76 27.52 12.69 23.24
N LEU A 77 26.28 12.39 23.63
CA LEU A 77 25.71 12.79 24.92
C LEU A 77 26.45 12.15 26.09
N LYS A 78 26.85 10.87 25.98
CA LYS A 78 27.70 10.19 26.97
C LYS A 78 29.06 10.86 27.08
N THR A 79 29.70 11.15 25.94
CA THR A 79 31.01 11.82 25.91
C THR A 79 30.96 13.21 26.55
N GLN A 80 29.89 13.98 26.29
CA GLN A 80 29.66 15.29 26.92
C GLN A 80 29.45 15.19 28.44
N LYS A 81 28.69 14.20 28.91
CA LYS A 81 28.52 13.97 30.36
C LYS A 81 29.84 13.65 31.04
N ASN A 82 30.69 12.83 30.42
CA ASN A 82 31.98 12.46 30.99
C ASN A 82 32.93 13.67 31.09
N LYS A 83 32.94 14.56 30.08
CA LYS A 83 33.74 15.80 30.12
C LYS A 83 33.28 16.80 31.18
N ASN A 84 31.99 16.84 31.48
CA ASN A 84 31.44 17.72 32.53
C ASN A 84 31.56 17.13 33.95
N GLN A 85 32.10 15.91 34.09
CA GLN A 85 32.34 15.22 35.36
C GLN A 85 33.82 15.13 35.75
N GLU A 86 34.75 15.61 34.89
CA GLU A 86 36.14 15.82 35.31
C GLU A 86 36.26 17.16 36.06
N PRO A 87 36.87 17.17 37.27
CA PRO A 87 37.01 18.34 38.13
C PRO A 87 38.02 19.38 37.63
#